data_AF-A0A2V3JMX3-F1
#
_entry.id   AF-A0A2V3JMX3-F1
#
_cell.length_a   1.000
_cell.length_b   1.000
_cell.length_c   1.000
_cell.angle_alpha   90.00
_cell.angle_beta   90.00
_cell.angle_gamma   90.00
#
_symmetry.space_group_name_H-M   'P 1'
#
loop_
_entity.id
_entity.type
_entity.pdbx_description
1 polymer ?
#
loop_
_entity_poly.entity_id
_entity_poly.type
_entity_poly.pdbx_seq_one_letter_code
_entity_poly.pdbx_strand_id
1 'polypeptide(L)'
;MVDETMDETVDETMDEALCALDDLCDKIDCRQKELEEYFHPESDEKLAAELISVKKRLAELGKVVVEPLTDYLYDEESYGCVIAADVLGEIGSPVAIPALIDAIEIGMDDLCEITLAALVKIGAPAVQPLIDRIGYRIDNPKTDGYGYKIDIIYTLGALSEIRDPRSFDFMVKLLDRFEGDDDDDLRNLSYLCTCFYDQHNPAIIPRMRAIAEKYRDFSGMYFNISAEAEDTIMRLGVYQVIGSEEWEIYGCCRICENYDRYGGVCLISGNHEPRGNFCFECRPNDAFDCKICSLDGCDIFNLPSVELNLKYRRDGEELVDRFRIMTDYHQDSGFIGIENDLIEFNFTFCTVDDLIELKEFLKGEGDCFSGGVRVFDHTSDRFDPVVAKDLVGLVRQGDHVAAVYKGHEFEVELILDSAAISTLIPVIDTQRFLLLCDSYRMLDEFYAMQEKVSKLRGFVESPALEEETPESECDHEFELLKTHKKYTVHKCVKCGETKKEFS
;
A
#
# COMPACT_ATOMS: atom_id res chain seq x y z
N MET A 1 -13.54 49.88 -21.14
CA MET A 1 -14.33 49.48 -22.33
C MET A 1 -14.03 48.09 -22.85
N VAL A 2 -12.78 47.59 -22.94
CA VAL A 2 -12.55 46.14 -23.21
C VAL A 2 -12.38 45.34 -21.91
N ASP A 3 -11.80 45.96 -20.88
CA ASP A 3 -11.58 45.35 -19.55
C ASP A 3 -12.89 45.17 -18.77
N GLU A 4 -13.72 46.23 -18.70
CA GLU A 4 -15.03 46.23 -18.01
C GLU A 4 -16.01 45.18 -18.56
N THR A 5 -16.01 44.93 -19.88
CA THR A 5 -16.91 43.94 -20.49
C THR A 5 -16.45 42.50 -20.29
N MET A 6 -15.15 42.28 -20.00
CA MET A 6 -14.64 40.94 -19.69
C MET A 6 -14.92 40.58 -18.23
N ASP A 7 -14.81 41.56 -17.33
CA ASP A 7 -15.14 41.42 -15.90
C ASP A 7 -16.63 41.13 -15.67
N GLU A 8 -17.51 41.88 -16.35
CA GLU A 8 -18.98 41.65 -16.32
C GLU A 8 -19.36 40.24 -16.79
N THR A 9 -18.70 39.71 -17.83
CA THR A 9 -19.00 38.36 -18.34
C THR A 9 -18.52 37.25 -17.42
N VAL A 10 -17.43 37.48 -16.67
CA VAL A 10 -16.92 36.49 -15.70
C VAL A 10 -17.85 36.43 -14.49
N ASP A 11 -18.29 37.58 -13.98
CA ASP A 11 -19.27 37.67 -12.90
C ASP A 11 -20.59 36.98 -13.27
N GLU A 12 -21.14 37.23 -14.46
CA GLU A 12 -22.37 36.56 -14.91
C GLU A 12 -22.20 35.04 -14.99
N THR A 13 -21.07 34.54 -15.51
CA THR A 13 -20.80 33.10 -15.58
C THR A 13 -20.58 32.45 -14.22
N MET A 14 -20.01 33.19 -13.27
CA MET A 14 -19.82 32.75 -11.89
C MET A 14 -21.16 32.64 -11.18
N ASP A 15 -22.00 33.68 -11.26
CA ASP A 15 -23.34 33.69 -10.68
C ASP A 15 -24.19 32.54 -11.24
N GLU A 16 -24.14 32.30 -12.55
CA GLU A 16 -24.82 31.15 -13.16
C GLU A 16 -24.32 29.79 -12.67
N ALA A 17 -23.03 29.66 -12.34
CA ALA A 17 -22.46 28.43 -11.82
C ALA A 17 -22.82 28.20 -10.35
N LEU A 18 -22.82 29.26 -9.54
CA LEU A 18 -23.24 29.22 -8.14
C LEU A 18 -24.74 28.98 -8.00
N CYS A 19 -25.58 29.62 -8.84
CA CYS A 19 -27.01 29.30 -8.88
C CYS A 19 -27.27 27.84 -9.27
N ALA A 20 -26.47 27.26 -10.16
CA ALA A 20 -26.59 25.85 -10.52
C ALA A 20 -26.17 24.91 -9.38
N LEU A 21 -25.25 25.35 -8.51
CA LEU A 21 -24.89 24.66 -7.27
C LEU A 21 -26.06 24.71 -6.28
N ASP A 22 -26.64 25.88 -6.04
CA ASP A 22 -27.78 26.04 -5.14
C ASP A 22 -28.99 25.19 -5.60
N ASP A 23 -29.33 25.25 -6.89
CA ASP A 23 -30.40 24.43 -7.49
C ASP A 23 -30.14 22.93 -7.33
N LEU A 24 -28.87 22.51 -7.32
CA LEU A 24 -28.50 21.11 -7.12
C LEU A 24 -28.62 20.71 -5.65
N CYS A 25 -28.15 21.55 -4.73
CA CYS A 25 -28.32 21.36 -3.29
C CYS A 25 -29.81 21.23 -2.94
N ASP A 26 -30.67 22.11 -3.46
CA ASP A 26 -32.12 22.05 -3.26
C ASP A 26 -32.72 20.71 -3.71
N LYS A 27 -32.25 20.15 -4.84
CA LYS A 27 -32.70 18.84 -5.32
C LYS A 27 -32.22 17.71 -4.41
N ILE A 28 -30.97 17.75 -3.96
CA ILE A 28 -30.40 16.77 -3.04
C ILE A 28 -31.18 16.78 -1.72
N ASP A 29 -31.43 17.95 -1.16
CA ASP A 29 -32.20 18.13 0.06
C ASP A 29 -33.63 17.64 -0.08
N CYS A 30 -34.29 17.94 -1.21
CA CYS A 30 -35.62 17.43 -1.51
C CYS A 30 -35.62 15.90 -1.56
N ARG A 31 -34.59 15.30 -2.16
CA ARG A 31 -34.47 13.85 -2.27
C ARG A 31 -34.19 13.19 -0.92
N GLN A 32 -33.30 13.78 -0.11
CA GLN A 32 -33.01 13.31 1.25
C GLN A 32 -34.25 13.34 2.14
N LYS A 33 -35.13 14.36 1.98
CA LYS A 33 -36.41 14.45 2.74
C LYS A 33 -37.42 13.36 2.39
N GLU A 34 -37.30 12.72 1.23
CA GLU A 34 -38.18 11.62 0.81
C GLU A 34 -37.73 10.26 1.37
N LEU A 35 -36.55 10.19 1.97
CA LEU A 35 -35.91 8.95 2.41
C LEU A 35 -35.77 8.94 3.94
N GLU A 36 -35.92 7.75 4.53
CA GLU A 36 -35.75 7.55 5.98
C GLU A 36 -34.27 7.38 6.37
N GLU A 37 -33.42 7.05 5.39
CA GLU A 37 -31.97 6.83 5.54
C GLU A 37 -31.17 7.91 4.80
N TYR A 38 -29.89 8.02 5.13
CA TYR A 38 -28.97 8.93 4.44
C TYR A 38 -28.86 8.56 2.96
N PHE A 39 -28.92 9.57 2.11
CA PHE A 39 -28.93 9.46 0.67
C PHE A 39 -27.61 9.96 0.11
N HIS A 40 -26.84 9.04 -0.47
CA HIS A 40 -25.65 9.40 -1.23
C HIS A 40 -26.05 9.92 -2.63
N PRO A 41 -25.84 11.21 -2.95
CA PRO A 41 -26.29 11.78 -4.22
C PRO A 41 -25.69 11.12 -5.47
N GLU A 42 -24.51 10.53 -5.32
CA GLU A 42 -23.77 9.81 -6.36
C GLU A 42 -24.43 8.49 -6.76
N SER A 43 -25.34 7.95 -5.93
CA SER A 43 -26.09 6.73 -6.23
C SER A 43 -27.24 6.94 -7.21
N ASP A 44 -27.70 8.19 -7.38
CA ASP A 44 -28.72 8.55 -8.36
C ASP A 44 -28.04 9.01 -9.65
N GLU A 45 -28.23 8.26 -10.74
CA GLU A 45 -27.58 8.50 -12.02
C GLU A 45 -27.79 9.93 -12.55
N LYS A 46 -28.97 10.52 -12.29
CA LYS A 46 -29.27 11.87 -12.75
C LYS A 46 -28.57 12.91 -11.88
N LEU A 47 -28.62 12.78 -10.56
CA LEU A 47 -27.92 13.70 -9.64
C LEU A 47 -26.40 13.58 -9.79
N ALA A 48 -25.86 12.37 -9.96
CA ALA A 48 -24.45 12.13 -10.23
C ALA A 48 -23.97 12.85 -11.50
N ALA A 49 -24.74 12.78 -12.59
CA ALA A 49 -24.41 13.51 -13.83
C ALA A 49 -24.46 15.03 -13.65
N GLU A 50 -25.45 15.54 -12.90
CA GLU A 50 -25.55 16.97 -12.57
C GLU A 50 -24.41 17.43 -11.67
N LEU A 51 -24.03 16.64 -10.65
CA LEU A 51 -22.88 16.88 -9.77
C LEU A 51 -21.58 17.04 -10.56
N ILE A 52 -21.27 16.08 -11.44
CA ILE A 52 -20.06 16.13 -12.28
C ILE A 52 -20.07 17.40 -13.14
N SER A 53 -21.24 17.76 -13.71
CA SER A 53 -21.38 18.95 -14.54
C SER A 53 -21.14 20.24 -13.74
N VAL A 54 -21.75 20.38 -12.56
CA VAL A 54 -21.61 21.55 -11.69
C VAL A 54 -20.18 21.69 -11.18
N LYS A 55 -19.60 20.61 -10.63
CA LYS A 55 -18.19 20.57 -10.17
C LYS A 55 -17.24 21.04 -11.27
N LYS A 56 -17.40 20.49 -12.48
CA LYS A 56 -16.57 20.85 -13.64
C LYS A 56 -16.70 22.33 -14.00
N ARG A 57 -17.92 22.88 -14.06
CA ARG A 57 -18.15 24.30 -14.36
C ARG A 57 -17.47 25.20 -13.34
N LEU A 58 -17.59 24.89 -12.05
CA LEU A 58 -16.96 25.66 -10.98
C LEU A 58 -15.43 25.56 -11.05
N ALA A 59 -14.88 24.37 -11.29
CA ALA A 59 -13.44 24.18 -11.43
C ALA A 59 -12.85 24.94 -12.63
N GLU A 60 -13.58 25.02 -13.76
CA GLU A 60 -13.18 25.76 -14.96
C GLU A 60 -13.09 27.28 -14.74
N LEU A 61 -13.87 27.83 -13.79
CA LEU A 61 -13.76 29.24 -13.38
C LEU A 61 -12.47 29.51 -12.59
N GLY A 62 -11.91 28.50 -11.93
CA GLY A 62 -10.62 28.58 -11.25
C GLY A 62 -10.64 29.53 -10.04
N LYS A 63 -9.70 30.47 -9.97
CA LYS A 63 -9.48 31.25 -8.73
C LYS A 63 -10.60 32.22 -8.36
N VAL A 64 -11.43 32.65 -9.32
CA VAL A 64 -12.48 33.65 -9.05
C VAL A 64 -13.58 33.11 -8.14
N VAL A 65 -13.84 31.80 -8.18
CA VAL A 65 -14.85 31.15 -7.31
C VAL A 65 -14.31 30.73 -5.95
N VAL A 66 -13.02 30.93 -5.65
CA VAL A 66 -12.43 30.43 -4.40
C VAL A 66 -13.06 31.07 -3.17
N GLU A 67 -13.16 32.41 -3.15
CA GLU A 67 -13.78 33.11 -2.01
C GLU A 67 -15.27 32.74 -1.86
N PRO A 68 -16.11 32.79 -2.91
CA PRO A 68 -17.49 32.33 -2.83
C PRO A 68 -17.63 30.89 -2.32
N LEU A 69 -16.83 29.95 -2.83
CA LEU A 69 -16.91 28.54 -2.41
C LEU A 69 -16.43 28.33 -0.96
N THR A 70 -15.58 29.20 -0.42
CA THR A 70 -15.21 29.10 1.00
C THR A 70 -16.39 29.38 1.94
N ASP A 71 -17.37 30.17 1.51
CA ASP A 71 -18.58 30.43 2.32
C ASP A 71 -19.46 29.18 2.43
N TYR A 72 -19.54 28.37 1.38
CA TYR A 72 -20.30 27.10 1.38
C TYR A 72 -19.74 26.06 2.37
N LEU A 73 -18.45 26.15 2.73
CA LEU A 73 -17.86 25.24 3.72
C LEU A 73 -18.44 25.42 5.13
N TYR A 74 -19.06 26.57 5.42
CA TYR A 74 -19.65 26.86 6.73
C TYR A 74 -21.13 26.46 6.84
N ASP A 75 -21.74 26.01 5.73
CA ASP A 75 -23.11 25.46 5.71
C ASP A 75 -23.07 23.93 5.72
N GLU A 76 -22.71 23.38 6.87
CA GLU A 76 -22.48 21.93 7.07
C GLU A 76 -23.73 21.07 6.88
N GLU A 77 -24.93 21.64 7.00
CA GLU A 77 -26.20 20.92 6.77
C GLU A 77 -26.49 20.72 5.28
N SER A 78 -25.83 21.49 4.40
CA SER A 78 -26.00 21.43 2.95
C SER A 78 -24.92 20.56 2.32
N TYR A 79 -25.31 19.75 1.32
CA TYR A 79 -24.34 19.03 0.48
C TYR A 79 -23.41 19.97 -0.33
N GLY A 80 -23.70 21.28 -0.33
CA GLY A 80 -22.85 22.31 -0.92
C GLY A 80 -21.45 22.35 -0.30
N CYS A 81 -21.30 22.07 1.00
CA CYS A 81 -19.99 22.06 1.66
C CYS A 81 -19.06 20.97 1.07
N VAL A 82 -19.62 19.79 0.78
CA VAL A 82 -18.91 18.66 0.15
C VAL A 82 -18.47 19.02 -1.27
N ILE A 83 -19.36 19.60 -2.07
CA ILE A 83 -19.03 20.04 -3.44
C ILE A 83 -17.95 21.13 -3.41
N ALA A 84 -18.09 22.11 -2.51
CA ALA A 84 -17.14 23.20 -2.37
C ALA A 84 -15.74 22.68 -1.97
N ALA A 85 -15.64 21.79 -0.98
CA ALA A 85 -14.36 21.22 -0.55
C ALA A 85 -13.63 20.52 -1.71
N ASP A 86 -14.35 19.68 -2.47
CA ASP A 86 -13.77 18.95 -3.60
C ASP A 86 -13.27 19.91 -4.70
N VAL A 87 -14.12 20.86 -5.12
CA VAL A 87 -13.78 21.86 -6.15
C VAL A 87 -12.62 22.75 -5.71
N LEU A 88 -12.59 23.20 -4.45
CA LEU A 88 -11.48 23.99 -3.92
C LEU A 88 -10.17 23.20 -3.96
N GLY A 89 -10.21 21.90 -3.71
CA GLY A 89 -9.09 20.98 -3.87
C GLY A 89 -8.62 20.87 -5.33
N GLU A 90 -9.55 20.74 -6.28
CA GLU A 90 -9.24 20.72 -7.72
C GLU A 90 -8.63 22.03 -8.22
N ILE A 91 -9.14 23.17 -7.75
CA ILE A 91 -8.58 24.49 -8.07
C ILE A 91 -7.17 24.65 -7.48
N GLY A 92 -6.90 24.04 -6.33
CA GLY A 92 -5.57 24.01 -5.70
C GLY A 92 -5.09 25.38 -5.21
N SER A 93 -6.01 26.31 -4.89
CA SER A 93 -5.65 27.67 -4.45
C SER A 93 -5.28 27.70 -2.96
N PRO A 94 -4.09 28.18 -2.59
CA PRO A 94 -3.70 28.33 -1.18
C PRO A 94 -4.61 29.26 -0.36
N VAL A 95 -5.39 30.12 -1.03
CA VAL A 95 -6.36 31.02 -0.38
C VAL A 95 -7.44 30.23 0.36
N ALA A 96 -7.78 29.02 -0.11
CA ALA A 96 -8.79 28.18 0.51
C ALA A 96 -8.31 27.45 1.78
N ILE A 97 -7.00 27.38 2.02
CA ILE A 97 -6.42 26.56 3.10
C ILE A 97 -7.01 26.87 4.49
N PRO A 98 -7.16 28.14 4.92
CA PRO A 98 -7.72 28.42 6.25
C PRO A 98 -9.14 27.88 6.41
N ALA A 99 -10.00 28.04 5.40
CA ALA A 99 -11.39 27.58 5.43
C ALA A 99 -11.48 26.05 5.37
N LEU A 100 -10.65 25.39 4.55
CA LEU A 100 -10.54 23.93 4.52
C LEU A 100 -10.03 23.38 5.87
N ILE A 101 -9.06 24.05 6.51
CA ILE A 101 -8.58 23.64 7.85
C ILE A 101 -9.67 23.83 8.92
N ASP A 102 -10.53 24.83 8.79
CA ASP A 102 -11.69 24.94 9.69
C ASP A 102 -12.68 23.79 9.43
N ALA A 103 -13.03 23.53 8.17
CA ALA A 103 -14.01 22.50 7.78
C ALA A 103 -13.62 21.07 8.19
N ILE A 104 -12.34 20.69 8.04
CA ILE A 104 -11.85 19.35 8.45
C ILE A 104 -11.89 19.11 9.97
N GLU A 105 -12.04 20.15 10.79
CA GLU A 105 -12.09 20.04 12.26
C GLU A 105 -13.52 20.04 12.82
N ILE A 106 -14.50 20.50 12.04
CA ILE A 106 -15.89 20.68 12.48
C ILE A 106 -16.89 19.86 11.66
N GLY A 107 -16.49 19.38 10.48
CA GLY A 107 -17.34 18.64 9.57
C GLY A 107 -17.69 17.24 10.05
N MET A 108 -18.72 16.68 9.41
CA MET A 108 -19.06 15.25 9.50
C MET A 108 -18.05 14.40 8.70
N ASP A 109 -18.05 13.08 8.88
CA ASP A 109 -17.05 12.16 8.31
C ASP A 109 -16.81 12.39 6.80
N ASP A 110 -17.88 12.46 5.99
CA ASP A 110 -17.78 12.72 4.54
C ASP A 110 -17.05 14.05 4.21
N LEU A 111 -17.37 15.13 4.92
CA LEU A 111 -16.75 16.44 4.70
C LEU A 111 -15.29 16.43 5.14
N CYS A 112 -14.98 15.80 6.27
CA CYS A 112 -13.62 15.67 6.78
C CYS A 112 -12.71 14.96 5.76
N GLU A 113 -13.18 13.86 5.19
CA GLU A 113 -12.44 13.08 4.20
C GLU A 113 -12.17 13.85 2.90
N ILE A 114 -13.18 14.54 2.37
CA ILE A 114 -13.04 15.33 1.14
C ILE A 114 -12.14 16.54 1.38
N THR A 115 -12.25 17.17 2.53
CA THR A 115 -11.43 18.32 2.91
C THR A 115 -9.96 17.92 3.12
N LEU A 116 -9.71 16.75 3.71
CA LEU A 116 -8.39 16.13 3.77
C LEU A 116 -7.81 15.98 2.36
N ALA A 117 -8.56 15.34 1.45
CA ALA A 117 -8.12 15.14 0.07
C ALA A 117 -7.84 16.47 -0.64
N ALA A 118 -8.66 17.50 -0.41
CA ALA A 118 -8.45 18.84 -0.95
C ALA A 118 -7.14 19.48 -0.45
N LEU A 119 -6.85 19.39 0.85
CA LEU A 119 -5.60 19.89 1.44
C LEU A 119 -4.37 19.14 0.89
N VAL A 120 -4.49 17.82 0.66
CA VAL A 120 -3.43 17.02 0.02
C VAL A 120 -3.22 17.43 -1.43
N LYS A 121 -4.30 17.64 -2.21
CA LYS A 121 -4.24 18.16 -3.59
C LYS A 121 -3.53 19.53 -3.65
N ILE A 122 -3.78 20.41 -2.68
CA ILE A 122 -3.09 21.71 -2.55
C ILE A 122 -1.59 21.51 -2.23
N GLY A 123 -1.26 20.55 -1.36
CA GLY A 123 0.10 20.11 -1.10
C GLY A 123 0.93 21.02 -0.19
N ALA A 124 2.19 21.27 -0.54
CA ALA A 124 3.19 21.94 0.32
C ALA A 124 2.76 23.29 0.96
N PRO A 125 1.91 24.13 0.33
CA PRO A 125 1.39 25.34 0.97
C PRO A 125 0.53 25.07 2.23
N ALA A 126 -0.12 23.92 2.34
CA ALA A 126 -0.96 23.55 3.49
C ALA A 126 -0.15 23.10 4.73
N VAL A 127 1.13 22.76 4.56
CA VAL A 127 1.97 22.16 5.61
C VAL A 127 2.12 23.07 6.84
N GLN A 128 2.54 24.32 6.67
CA GLN A 128 2.73 25.21 7.83
C GLN A 128 1.40 25.55 8.52
N PRO A 129 0.31 25.90 7.79
CA PRO A 129 -1.01 26.07 8.39
C PRO A 129 -1.50 24.84 9.17
N LEU A 130 -1.28 23.63 8.66
CA LEU A 130 -1.63 22.38 9.35
C LEU A 130 -0.80 22.18 10.63
N ILE A 131 0.52 22.40 10.57
CA ILE A 131 1.41 22.33 11.74
C ILE A 131 0.94 23.30 12.83
N ASP A 132 0.66 24.56 12.45
CA ASP A 132 0.22 25.59 13.40
C ASP A 132 -1.15 25.24 14.01
N ARG A 133 -2.07 24.70 13.19
CA ARG A 133 -3.40 24.28 13.67
C ARG A 133 -3.32 23.10 14.62
N ILE A 134 -2.60 22.03 14.25
CA ILE A 134 -2.44 20.84 15.09
C ILE A 134 -1.78 21.22 16.42
N GLY A 135 -0.70 21.99 16.39
CA GLY A 135 -0.03 22.48 17.60
C GLY A 135 -0.98 23.27 18.51
N TYR A 136 -1.73 24.21 17.93
CA TYR A 136 -2.72 24.99 18.66
C TYR A 136 -3.81 24.12 19.30
N ARG A 137 -4.34 23.12 18.59
CA ARG A 137 -5.40 22.23 19.08
C ARG A 137 -4.94 21.33 20.21
N ILE A 138 -3.71 20.81 20.14
CA ILE A 138 -3.14 20.01 21.23
C ILE A 138 -2.98 20.88 22.49
N ASP A 139 -2.55 22.13 22.35
CA ASP A 139 -2.42 23.06 23.49
C ASP A 139 -3.78 23.62 23.98
N ASN A 140 -4.79 23.65 23.11
CA ASN A 140 -6.11 24.25 23.36
C ASN A 140 -7.22 23.31 22.86
N PRO A 141 -7.48 22.19 23.56
CA PRO A 141 -8.49 21.24 23.15
C PRO A 141 -9.87 21.89 23.16
N LYS A 142 -10.62 21.68 22.08
CA LYS A 142 -12.00 22.15 21.92
C LYS A 142 -12.93 20.96 21.78
N THR A 143 -14.18 21.15 22.15
CA THR A 143 -15.25 20.20 21.87
C THR A 143 -16.14 20.72 20.76
N ASP A 144 -16.70 19.80 19.97
CA ASP A 144 -17.74 20.08 18.98
C ASP A 144 -19.09 20.40 19.66
N GLY A 145 -20.14 20.62 18.85
CA GLY A 145 -21.50 20.90 19.32
C GLY A 145 -22.17 19.74 20.07
N TYR A 146 -21.61 18.52 19.98
CA TYR A 146 -22.09 17.31 20.64
C TYR A 146 -21.32 16.99 21.93
N GLY A 147 -20.26 17.74 22.22
CA GLY A 147 -19.43 17.57 23.41
C GLY A 147 -18.27 16.59 23.22
N TYR A 148 -18.01 16.11 22.01
CA TYR A 148 -16.82 15.32 21.69
C TYR A 148 -15.64 16.23 21.44
N LYS A 149 -14.45 15.82 21.87
CA LYS A 149 -13.21 16.57 21.61
C LYS A 149 -12.95 16.56 20.10
N ILE A 150 -12.70 17.73 19.52
CA ILE A 150 -12.27 17.85 18.12
C ILE A 150 -10.97 17.07 17.99
N ASP A 151 -11.02 16.00 17.20
CA ASP A 151 -9.90 15.11 16.98
C ASP A 151 -8.92 15.72 15.96
N ILE A 152 -7.62 15.50 16.18
CA ILE A 152 -6.57 15.94 15.26
C ILE A 152 -6.33 14.91 14.14
N ILE A 153 -6.94 13.72 14.20
CA ILE A 153 -6.74 12.61 13.25
C ILE A 153 -6.78 13.08 11.79
N TYR A 154 -7.84 13.78 11.36
CA TYR A 154 -7.96 14.19 9.96
C TYR A 154 -6.93 15.26 9.57
N THR A 155 -6.67 16.24 10.44
CA THR A 155 -5.61 17.25 10.19
C THR A 155 -4.21 16.63 10.13
N LEU A 156 -3.95 15.62 10.97
CA LEU A 156 -2.70 14.89 11.00
C LEU A 156 -2.56 13.98 9.78
N GLY A 157 -3.65 13.33 9.34
CA GLY A 157 -3.70 12.56 8.10
C GLY A 157 -3.44 13.43 6.86
N ALA A 158 -4.04 14.63 6.79
CA ALA A 158 -3.73 15.58 5.73
C ALA A 158 -2.23 15.95 5.72
N LEU A 159 -1.64 16.18 6.89
CA LEU A 159 -0.22 16.49 7.03
C LEU A 159 0.67 15.29 6.65
N SER A 160 0.26 14.06 7.00
CA SER A 160 1.02 12.83 6.75
C SER A 160 1.06 12.47 5.27
N GLU A 161 0.02 12.79 4.51
CA GLU A 161 -0.02 12.53 3.07
C GLU A 161 0.77 13.57 2.25
N ILE A 162 0.97 14.77 2.80
CA ILE A 162 1.85 15.77 2.18
C ILE A 162 3.31 15.46 2.49
N ARG A 163 4.03 14.92 1.50
CA ARG A 163 5.46 14.58 1.59
C ARG A 163 6.35 15.83 1.59
N ASP A 164 6.45 16.48 2.73
CA ASP A 164 7.30 17.63 2.98
C ASP A 164 8.18 17.37 4.22
N PRO A 165 9.49 17.69 4.19
CA PRO A 165 10.37 17.49 5.34
C PRO A 165 9.87 18.15 6.63
N ARG A 166 9.15 19.29 6.53
CA ARG A 166 8.57 19.97 7.69
C ARG A 166 7.46 19.14 8.34
N SER A 167 6.65 18.44 7.54
CA SER A 167 5.62 17.50 8.02
C SER A 167 6.29 16.37 8.81
N PHE A 168 7.29 15.74 8.22
CA PHE A 168 8.04 14.65 8.86
C PHE A 168 8.67 15.10 10.19
N ASP A 169 9.40 16.21 10.20
CA ASP A 169 10.06 16.74 11.39
C ASP A 169 9.08 17.09 12.51
N PHE A 170 7.91 17.62 12.15
CA PHE A 170 6.85 17.92 13.12
C PHE A 170 6.23 16.65 13.69
N MET A 171 5.90 15.67 12.84
CA MET A 171 5.36 14.38 13.27
C MET A 171 6.34 13.63 14.19
N VAL A 172 7.65 13.70 13.93
CA VAL A 172 8.65 13.10 14.84
C VAL A 172 8.58 13.72 16.24
N LYS A 173 8.40 15.04 16.34
CA LYS A 173 8.24 15.72 17.64
C LYS A 173 6.92 15.35 18.32
N LEU A 174 5.86 15.08 17.56
CA LEU A 174 4.59 14.64 18.11
C LEU A 174 4.66 13.26 18.75
N LEU A 175 5.50 12.34 18.23
CA LEU A 175 5.73 11.05 18.89
C LEU A 175 6.22 11.25 20.33
N ASP A 176 7.20 12.13 20.53
CA ASP A 176 7.73 12.43 21.86
C ASP A 176 6.69 13.09 22.77
N ARG A 177 5.76 13.85 22.19
CA ARG A 177 4.71 14.54 22.93
C ARG A 177 3.60 13.61 23.40
N PHE A 178 3.23 12.63 22.57
CA PHE A 178 2.14 11.70 22.86
C PHE A 178 2.59 10.47 23.67
N GLU A 179 3.89 10.29 23.85
CA GLU A 179 4.40 9.27 24.77
C GLU A 179 4.03 9.60 26.23
N GLY A 180 3.38 8.66 26.90
CA GLY A 180 3.01 8.79 28.30
C GLY A 180 2.02 7.72 28.72
N ASP A 181 1.15 8.09 29.66
CA ASP A 181 0.09 7.23 30.21
C ASP A 181 -1.32 7.83 29.99
N ASP A 182 -1.44 8.95 29.25
CA ASP A 182 -2.73 9.59 28.96
C ASP A 182 -3.42 8.89 27.77
N ASP A 183 -4.67 8.46 27.94
CA ASP A 183 -5.38 7.64 26.94
C ASP A 183 -5.60 8.37 25.60
N ASP A 184 -5.86 9.69 25.63
CA ASP A 184 -6.03 10.50 24.41
C ASP A 184 -4.70 10.59 23.66
N ASP A 185 -3.62 10.87 24.39
CA ASP A 185 -2.27 10.93 23.82
C ASP A 185 -1.85 9.56 23.27
N LEU A 186 -2.14 8.46 23.97
CA LEU A 186 -1.82 7.12 23.49
C LEU A 186 -2.62 6.71 22.24
N ARG A 187 -3.88 7.15 22.12
CA ARG A 187 -4.68 6.99 20.89
C ARG A 187 -4.04 7.76 19.74
N ASN A 188 -3.65 9.01 19.98
CA ASN A 188 -2.96 9.84 18.99
C ASN A 188 -1.60 9.26 18.61
N LEU A 189 -0.86 8.69 19.57
CA LEU A 189 0.42 8.02 19.33
C LEU A 189 0.24 6.82 18.41
N SER A 190 -0.76 5.98 18.66
CA SER A 190 -1.06 4.82 17.83
C SER A 190 -1.38 5.23 16.39
N TYR A 191 -2.22 6.25 16.20
CA TYR A 191 -2.55 6.77 14.87
C TYR A 191 -1.34 7.43 14.19
N LEU A 192 -0.54 8.19 14.94
CA LEU A 192 0.65 8.83 14.43
C LEU A 192 1.71 7.83 13.94
N CYS A 193 1.83 6.65 14.55
CA CYS A 193 2.68 5.57 14.04
C CYS A 193 2.31 5.23 12.59
N THR A 194 1.02 5.01 12.29
CA THR A 194 0.56 4.63 10.95
C THR A 194 0.80 5.73 9.92
N CYS A 195 0.70 7.00 10.32
CA CYS A 195 0.93 8.15 9.46
C CYS A 195 2.35 8.22 8.87
N PHE A 196 3.35 7.64 9.54
CA PHE A 196 4.73 7.66 9.03
C PHE A 196 4.93 6.81 7.77
N TYR A 197 4.04 5.84 7.52
CA TYR A 197 4.02 5.11 6.26
C TYR A 197 3.90 6.08 5.06
N ASP A 198 3.05 7.10 5.14
CA ASP A 198 2.76 8.02 4.02
C ASP A 198 3.93 8.91 3.60
N GLN A 199 4.87 9.13 4.53
CA GLN A 199 6.07 9.91 4.27
C GLN A 199 7.12 9.14 3.47
N HIS A 200 7.02 7.80 3.42
CA HIS A 200 7.98 6.93 2.71
C HIS A 200 9.45 7.21 3.11
N ASN A 201 9.67 7.60 4.38
CA ASN A 201 10.98 8.01 4.86
C ASN A 201 11.52 6.99 5.89
N PRO A 202 12.47 6.12 5.51
CA PRO A 202 12.97 5.06 6.38
C PRO A 202 13.81 5.57 7.57
N ALA A 203 14.13 6.86 7.62
CA ALA A 203 14.81 7.47 8.79
C ALA A 203 14.01 7.29 10.09
N ILE A 204 12.69 7.04 10.01
CA ILE A 204 11.84 6.79 11.17
C ILE A 204 11.98 5.37 11.75
N ILE A 205 12.51 4.41 11.00
CA ILE A 205 12.54 2.99 11.39
C ILE A 205 13.18 2.76 12.76
N PRO A 206 14.34 3.35 13.11
CA PRO A 206 14.92 3.18 14.45
C PRO A 206 14.00 3.69 15.57
N ARG A 207 13.29 4.80 15.33
CA ARG A 207 12.35 5.37 16.30
C ARG A 207 11.11 4.50 16.47
N MET A 208 10.53 4.00 15.37
CA MET A 208 9.42 3.05 15.41
C MET A 208 9.80 1.79 16.16
N ARG A 209 11.02 1.27 15.95
CA ARG A 209 11.50 0.06 16.64
C ARG A 209 11.59 0.27 18.15
N ALA A 210 12.01 1.45 18.58
CA ALA A 210 12.03 1.82 20.00
C ALA A 210 10.62 1.96 20.61
N ILE A 211 9.66 2.49 19.84
CA ILE A 211 8.25 2.58 20.26
C ILE A 211 7.64 1.18 20.38
N ALA A 212 7.83 0.32 19.38
CA ALA A 212 7.37 -1.06 19.40
C ALA A 212 7.89 -1.82 20.63
N GLU A 213 9.20 -1.74 20.90
CA GLU A 213 9.80 -2.33 22.10
C GLU A 213 9.17 -1.80 23.39
N LYS A 214 9.00 -0.48 23.50
CA LYS A 214 8.47 0.17 24.71
C LYS A 214 7.03 -0.25 25.01
N TYR A 215 6.21 -0.40 23.98
CA TYR A 215 4.78 -0.69 24.11
C TYR A 215 4.43 -2.16 23.82
N ARG A 216 5.41 -3.07 23.69
CA ARG A 216 5.18 -4.49 23.38
C ARG A 216 4.20 -5.17 24.33
N ASP A 217 4.38 -4.95 25.63
CA ASP A 217 3.58 -5.58 26.69
C ASP A 217 2.34 -4.74 27.05
N PHE A 218 2.12 -3.61 26.35
CA PHE A 218 0.99 -2.73 26.60
C PHE A 218 -0.26 -3.26 25.87
N SER A 219 -1.16 -3.91 26.61
CA SER A 219 -2.48 -4.30 26.10
C SER A 219 -3.50 -3.20 26.34
N GLY A 220 -3.43 -2.11 25.58
CA GLY A 220 -4.49 -1.11 25.53
C GLY A 220 -5.79 -1.72 25.00
N MET A 221 -6.93 -1.36 25.58
CA MET A 221 -8.22 -1.99 25.23
C MET A 221 -8.74 -1.58 23.83
N TYR A 222 -8.14 -0.55 23.21
CA TYR A 222 -8.67 0.12 22.01
C TYR A 222 -7.65 0.36 20.87
N PHE A 223 -6.34 0.17 21.11
CA PHE A 223 -5.30 0.41 20.11
C PHE A 223 -4.01 -0.33 20.48
N ASN A 224 -3.24 -0.77 19.48
CA ASN A 224 -2.01 -1.54 19.68
C ASN A 224 -0.81 -0.80 19.07
N ILE A 225 -0.23 0.13 19.86
CA ILE A 225 0.89 0.97 19.44
C ILE A 225 2.08 0.14 18.94
N SER A 226 2.36 -1.01 19.56
CA SER A 226 3.45 -1.89 19.13
C SER A 226 3.18 -2.46 17.74
N ALA A 227 1.97 -2.95 17.49
CA ALA A 227 1.59 -3.50 16.21
C ALA A 227 1.61 -2.43 15.10
N GLU A 228 1.12 -1.22 15.36
CA GLU A 228 1.14 -0.13 14.37
C GLU A 228 2.57 0.32 14.01
N ALA A 229 3.47 0.36 15.01
CA ALA A 229 4.86 0.68 14.80
C ALA A 229 5.59 -0.42 14.01
N GLU A 230 5.33 -1.69 14.33
CA GLU A 230 5.88 -2.85 13.60
C GLU A 230 5.37 -2.92 12.16
N ASP A 231 4.06 -2.70 11.94
CA ASP A 231 3.46 -2.60 10.61
C ASP A 231 4.15 -1.51 9.81
N THR A 232 4.29 -0.30 10.36
CA THR A 232 4.96 0.83 9.69
C THR A 232 6.40 0.49 9.28
N ILE A 233 7.18 -0.16 10.16
CA ILE A 233 8.53 -0.63 9.84
C ILE A 233 8.51 -1.61 8.67
N MET A 234 7.62 -2.61 8.74
CA MET A 234 7.47 -3.61 7.70
C MET A 234 7.12 -2.96 6.35
N ARG A 235 6.14 -2.05 6.33
CA ARG A 235 5.72 -1.35 5.12
C ARG A 235 6.88 -0.58 4.48
N LEU A 236 7.62 0.18 5.30
CA LEU A 236 8.80 0.92 4.82
C LEU A 236 9.91 -0.01 4.32
N GLY A 237 10.09 -1.18 4.94
CA GLY A 237 11.00 -2.22 4.49
C GLY A 237 10.67 -2.74 3.08
N VAL A 238 9.38 -2.98 2.79
CA VAL A 238 8.93 -3.35 1.44
C VAL A 238 9.29 -2.28 0.41
N TYR A 239 9.09 -1.00 0.71
CA TYR A 239 9.47 0.09 -0.19
C TYR A 239 10.97 0.15 -0.47
N GLN A 240 11.82 -0.12 0.52
CA GLN A 240 13.27 -0.17 0.32
C GLN A 240 13.69 -1.33 -0.61
N VAL A 241 12.97 -2.46 -0.56
CA VAL A 241 13.21 -3.59 -1.47
C VAL A 241 12.75 -3.26 -2.89
N ILE A 242 11.56 -2.68 -3.05
CA ILE A 242 10.99 -2.27 -4.35
C ILE A 242 11.83 -1.17 -5.01
N GLY A 243 12.36 -0.22 -4.24
CA GLY A 243 13.13 0.92 -4.75
C GLY A 243 14.63 0.67 -4.94
N SER A 244 15.14 -0.54 -4.74
CA SER A 244 16.57 -0.83 -4.91
C SER A 244 16.96 -0.91 -6.39
N GLU A 245 18.12 -0.36 -6.76
CA GLU A 245 18.61 -0.31 -8.16
C GLU A 245 18.74 -1.69 -8.85
N GLU A 246 18.75 -2.77 -8.06
CA GLU A 246 18.87 -4.16 -8.54
C GLU A 246 17.49 -4.78 -8.81
N TRP A 247 16.40 -4.09 -8.47
CA TRP A 247 15.01 -4.56 -8.51
C TRP A 247 14.11 -3.57 -9.25
N GLU A 248 13.82 -3.84 -10.53
CA GLU A 248 12.61 -3.31 -11.17
C GLU A 248 11.43 -4.26 -10.90
N ILE A 249 11.07 -4.45 -9.62
CA ILE A 249 9.72 -4.94 -9.31
C ILE A 249 8.80 -3.73 -9.31
N TYR A 250 8.12 -3.53 -10.43
CA TYR A 250 7.01 -2.60 -10.54
C TYR A 250 5.84 -3.07 -9.67
N GLY A 251 5.93 -2.82 -8.36
CA GLY A 251 4.83 -2.99 -7.40
C GLY A 251 3.91 -1.76 -7.43
N CYS A 252 2.65 -1.95 -7.83
CA CYS A 252 1.60 -0.92 -7.91
C CYS A 252 0.94 -0.70 -6.53
N CYS A 253 0.60 0.51 -6.03
CA CYS A 253 -0.74 1.12 -6.20
C CYS A 253 -0.79 2.58 -5.64
N ARG A 254 0.25 3.40 -5.82
CA ARG A 254 0.18 4.86 -5.56
C ARG A 254 0.60 5.70 -6.77
N ILE A 255 0.91 5.05 -7.89
CA ILE A 255 1.47 5.68 -9.10
C ILE A 255 0.42 5.84 -10.22
N CYS A 256 -0.70 5.10 -10.19
CA CYS A 256 -1.63 5.05 -11.33
C CYS A 256 -2.89 5.93 -11.24
N GLU A 257 -3.13 6.67 -10.15
CA GLU A 257 -4.35 7.52 -9.96
C GLU A 257 -5.70 6.79 -10.13
N ASN A 258 -5.74 5.44 -10.15
CA ASN A 258 -6.94 4.66 -10.49
C ASN A 258 -7.44 3.75 -9.34
N TYR A 259 -7.28 4.19 -8.09
CA TYR A 259 -7.81 3.52 -6.90
C TYR A 259 -8.81 4.43 -6.20
N ASP A 260 -10.04 3.94 -6.01
CA ASP A 260 -11.06 4.62 -5.21
C ASP A 260 -10.98 4.11 -3.77
N ARG A 261 -10.41 4.96 -2.91
CA ARG A 261 -10.20 4.67 -1.48
C ARG A 261 -11.52 4.61 -0.71
N TYR A 262 -12.56 5.29 -1.18
CA TYR A 262 -13.84 5.40 -0.48
C TYR A 262 -14.75 4.21 -0.75
N GLY A 263 -14.77 3.71 -2.00
CA GLY A 263 -15.42 2.43 -2.32
C GLY A 263 -14.57 1.21 -1.99
N GLY A 264 -13.29 1.39 -1.64
CA GLY A 264 -12.33 0.29 -1.51
C GLY A 264 -12.06 -0.42 -2.85
N VAL A 265 -12.37 0.18 -4.00
CA VAL A 265 -12.36 -0.47 -5.32
C VAL A 265 -11.16 -0.06 -6.17
N CYS A 266 -10.55 -1.04 -6.84
CA CYS A 266 -9.66 -0.75 -7.95
C CYS A 266 -10.49 -0.35 -9.19
N LEU A 267 -10.37 0.90 -9.67
CA LEU A 267 -11.17 1.42 -10.78
C LEU A 267 -10.86 0.76 -12.14
N ILE A 268 -9.77 -0.02 -12.21
CA ILE A 268 -9.39 -0.82 -13.38
C ILE A 268 -10.01 -2.23 -13.34
N SER A 269 -10.06 -2.87 -12.17
CA SER A 269 -10.59 -4.24 -12.03
C SER A 269 -12.06 -4.31 -11.61
N GLY A 270 -12.59 -3.26 -10.98
CA GLY A 270 -13.95 -3.20 -10.44
C GLY A 270 -14.14 -4.00 -9.14
N ASN A 271 -13.09 -4.57 -8.57
CA ASN A 271 -13.17 -5.40 -7.36
C ASN A 271 -13.02 -4.56 -6.08
N HIS A 272 -13.84 -4.85 -5.07
CA HIS A 272 -13.69 -4.36 -3.69
C HIS A 272 -12.46 -4.99 -3.01
N GLU A 273 -11.74 -4.15 -2.28
CA GLU A 273 -10.59 -4.40 -1.40
C GLU A 273 -9.36 -5.07 -2.05
N PRO A 274 -8.32 -4.30 -2.42
CA PRO A 274 -7.01 -4.86 -2.71
C PRO A 274 -6.11 -4.74 -1.46
N ARG A 275 -6.55 -5.21 -0.30
CA ARG A 275 -5.59 -5.64 0.73
C ARG A 275 -5.02 -6.98 0.26
N GLY A 276 -3.94 -6.92 -0.53
CA GLY A 276 -3.18 -8.11 -0.93
C GLY A 276 -3.12 -8.51 -2.42
N ASN A 277 -3.61 -7.71 -3.39
CA ASN A 277 -3.54 -8.09 -4.82
C ASN A 277 -2.63 -7.17 -5.65
N PHE A 278 -1.54 -7.74 -6.20
CA PHE A 278 -0.66 -7.09 -7.18
C PHE A 278 -1.39 -6.87 -8.52
N CYS A 279 -1.26 -5.68 -9.11
CA CYS A 279 -1.80 -5.36 -10.45
C CYS A 279 -0.77 -5.74 -11.54
N PHE A 280 -1.07 -6.74 -12.36
CA PHE A 280 -0.16 -7.34 -13.35
C PHE A 280 -0.06 -6.61 -14.73
N GLU A 281 -0.57 -5.38 -14.89
CA GLU A 281 -0.70 -4.77 -16.24
C GLU A 281 0.27 -3.62 -16.59
N CYS A 282 1.17 -3.19 -15.70
CA CYS A 282 2.21 -2.22 -16.06
C CYS A 282 3.40 -2.93 -16.75
N ARG A 283 3.45 -2.89 -18.08
CA ARG A 283 4.58 -3.45 -18.85
C ARG A 283 5.82 -2.54 -18.78
N PRO A 284 7.01 -3.06 -18.42
CA PRO A 284 8.28 -2.34 -18.54
C PRO A 284 8.69 -2.17 -20.00
N ASN A 285 9.35 -1.06 -20.31
CA ASN A 285 10.27 -1.00 -21.45
C ASN A 285 11.56 -1.72 -21.03
N ASP A 286 11.89 -2.80 -21.75
CA ASP A 286 13.14 -3.56 -21.74
C ASP A 286 13.37 -4.60 -20.61
N ALA A 287 12.69 -5.75 -20.80
CA ALA A 287 13.22 -7.13 -20.76
C ALA A 287 13.40 -7.89 -19.43
N PHE A 288 12.31 -8.49 -18.96
CA PHE A 288 12.31 -9.90 -18.53
C PHE A 288 11.66 -10.74 -19.64
N ASP A 289 12.45 -11.16 -20.63
CA ASP A 289 11.98 -11.99 -21.75
C ASP A 289 11.98 -13.47 -21.33
N CYS A 290 10.93 -13.89 -20.60
CA CYS A 290 10.66 -15.32 -20.39
C CYS A 290 10.27 -15.94 -21.74
N LYS A 291 11.24 -16.37 -22.55
CA LYS A 291 10.99 -17.05 -23.83
C LYS A 291 10.33 -18.43 -23.71
N ILE A 292 10.06 -18.89 -22.48
CA ILE A 292 9.40 -20.18 -22.19
C ILE A 292 7.90 -19.97 -21.90
N CYS A 293 7.50 -18.76 -21.49
CA CYS A 293 6.13 -18.44 -21.06
C CYS A 293 5.21 -18.19 -22.27
N SER A 294 4.93 -19.25 -23.03
CA SER A 294 3.84 -19.32 -23.99
C SER A 294 2.68 -20.05 -23.31
N LEU A 295 1.72 -19.29 -22.77
CA LEU A 295 0.44 -19.66 -22.13
C LEU A 295 0.39 -19.25 -20.64
N ASP A 296 -0.61 -18.43 -20.32
CA ASP A 296 -1.19 -18.08 -19.01
C ASP A 296 -0.34 -18.21 -17.74
N GLY A 297 -0.08 -17.05 -17.10
CA GLY A 297 0.27 -16.96 -15.68
C GLY A 297 1.74 -17.22 -15.34
N CYS A 298 2.50 -16.15 -15.09
CA CYS A 298 3.79 -16.29 -14.42
C CYS A 298 3.51 -16.51 -12.92
N ASP A 299 3.76 -17.71 -12.40
CA ASP A 299 3.65 -17.99 -10.96
C ASP A 299 4.89 -17.44 -10.25
N ILE A 300 4.73 -16.31 -9.56
CA ILE A 300 5.83 -15.66 -8.82
C ILE A 300 6.34 -16.53 -7.66
N PHE A 301 5.54 -17.50 -7.19
CA PHE A 301 5.94 -18.47 -6.17
C PHE A 301 6.70 -19.66 -6.77
N ASN A 302 6.63 -19.87 -8.09
CA ASN A 302 7.37 -20.89 -8.83
C ASN A 302 8.22 -20.24 -9.94
N LEU A 303 9.29 -19.55 -9.53
CA LEU A 303 10.22 -18.92 -10.46
C LEU A 303 10.88 -19.99 -11.35
N PRO A 304 11.06 -19.71 -12.66
CA PRO A 304 11.81 -20.60 -13.53
C PRO A 304 13.25 -20.71 -13.02
N SER A 305 13.78 -21.92 -13.10
CA SER A 305 15.11 -22.21 -12.60
C SER A 305 16.20 -21.46 -13.37
N VAL A 306 17.22 -20.99 -12.66
CA VAL A 306 18.36 -20.30 -13.29
C VAL A 306 19.51 -21.27 -13.48
N GLU A 307 20.01 -21.37 -14.70
CA GLU A 307 21.01 -22.38 -15.07
C GLU A 307 22.40 -21.72 -15.19
N LEU A 308 23.38 -22.25 -14.47
CA LEU A 308 24.74 -21.72 -14.37
C LEU A 308 25.75 -22.83 -14.65
N ASN A 309 26.92 -22.49 -15.21
CA ASN A 309 28.06 -23.41 -15.20
C ASN A 309 28.94 -23.06 -14.01
N LEU A 310 29.01 -23.94 -13.01
CA LEU A 310 29.80 -23.72 -11.81
C LEU A 310 30.97 -24.71 -11.74
N LYS A 311 32.05 -24.24 -11.12
CA LYS A 311 33.17 -25.11 -10.76
C LYS A 311 32.88 -25.72 -9.40
N TYR A 312 33.17 -27.00 -9.23
CA TYR A 312 33.16 -27.63 -7.93
C TYR A 312 34.33 -28.59 -7.79
N ARG A 313 34.81 -28.80 -6.56
CA ARG A 313 35.82 -29.79 -6.25
C ARG A 313 35.16 -30.92 -5.47
N ARG A 314 35.34 -32.16 -5.92
CA ARG A 314 34.88 -33.35 -5.19
C ARG A 314 36.08 -34.27 -4.97
N ASP A 315 36.36 -34.60 -3.70
CA ASP A 315 37.47 -35.46 -3.29
C ASP A 315 38.84 -35.07 -3.90
N GLY A 316 39.06 -33.76 -4.12
CA GLY A 316 40.29 -33.19 -4.66
C GLY A 316 40.35 -33.04 -6.19
N GLU A 317 39.34 -33.47 -6.93
CA GLU A 317 39.23 -33.25 -8.38
C GLU A 317 38.35 -32.03 -8.69
N GLU A 318 38.86 -31.09 -9.49
CA GLU A 318 38.09 -29.92 -9.95
C GLU A 318 37.32 -30.24 -11.24
N LEU A 319 36.02 -30.03 -11.19
CA LEU A 319 35.06 -30.32 -12.25
C LEU A 319 34.26 -29.05 -12.57
N VAL A 320 33.72 -29.00 -13.79
CA VAL A 320 32.78 -27.95 -14.21
C VAL A 320 31.50 -28.65 -14.63
N ASP A 321 30.39 -28.24 -14.04
CA ASP A 321 29.09 -28.81 -14.37
C ASP A 321 28.01 -27.73 -14.40
N ARG A 322 26.88 -28.08 -14.99
CA ARG A 322 25.71 -27.23 -15.08
C ARG A 322 24.88 -27.41 -13.81
N PHE A 323 24.78 -26.33 -13.05
CA PHE A 323 23.94 -26.25 -11.86
C PHE A 323 22.67 -25.45 -12.15
N ARG A 324 21.60 -25.86 -11.50
CA ARG A 324 20.31 -25.21 -11.50
C ARG A 324 20.09 -24.53 -10.15
N ILE A 325 19.75 -23.26 -10.17
CA ILE A 325 19.21 -22.55 -9.01
C ILE A 325 17.70 -22.78 -8.99
N MET A 326 17.24 -23.35 -7.88
CA MET A 326 15.84 -23.57 -7.56
C MET A 326 15.47 -22.71 -6.36
N THR A 327 14.21 -22.31 -6.31
CA THR A 327 13.62 -21.67 -5.14
C THR A 327 12.30 -22.34 -4.83
N ASP A 328 12.06 -22.59 -3.56
CA ASP A 328 10.76 -23.03 -3.08
C ASP A 328 10.38 -22.20 -1.86
N TYR A 329 9.09 -21.91 -1.77
CA TYR A 329 8.53 -21.10 -0.72
C TYR A 329 7.26 -21.77 -0.16
N HIS A 330 7.29 -22.12 1.12
CA HIS A 330 6.19 -22.78 1.81
C HIS A 330 5.92 -22.12 3.16
N GLN A 331 4.85 -21.31 3.22
CA GLN A 331 4.23 -20.73 4.42
C GLN A 331 5.19 -19.96 5.34
N ASP A 332 6.00 -20.68 6.13
CA ASP A 332 6.83 -20.15 7.22
C ASP A 332 8.36 -20.25 6.94
N SER A 333 8.76 -20.87 5.82
CA SER A 333 10.16 -20.99 5.43
C SER A 333 10.30 -21.23 3.93
N GLY A 334 11.42 -20.78 3.36
CA GLY A 334 11.78 -21.10 1.99
C GLY A 334 13.22 -21.61 1.89
N PHE A 335 13.60 -22.04 0.69
CA PHE A 335 14.99 -22.35 0.41
C PHE A 335 15.42 -21.88 -0.98
N ILE A 336 16.71 -21.58 -1.09
CA ILE A 336 17.40 -21.39 -2.36
C ILE A 336 18.30 -22.62 -2.55
N GLY A 337 18.00 -23.45 -3.54
CA GLY A 337 18.78 -24.63 -3.88
C GLY A 337 19.72 -24.35 -5.05
N ILE A 338 20.95 -24.84 -5.00
CA ILE A 338 21.88 -24.90 -6.12
C ILE A 338 22.21 -26.37 -6.36
N GLU A 339 21.59 -26.97 -7.37
CA GLU A 339 21.60 -28.41 -7.62
C GLU A 339 22.20 -28.80 -8.97
N ASN A 340 22.80 -29.98 -9.06
CA ASN A 340 23.00 -30.72 -10.30
C ASN A 340 22.60 -32.19 -10.09
N ASP A 341 22.85 -33.05 -11.07
CA ASP A 341 22.51 -34.49 -10.97
C ASP A 341 23.22 -35.23 -9.81
N LEU A 342 24.21 -34.61 -9.17
CA LEU A 342 25.05 -35.23 -8.16
C LEU A 342 24.88 -34.61 -6.77
N ILE A 343 24.73 -33.29 -6.68
CA ILE A 343 24.92 -32.50 -5.45
C ILE A 343 23.93 -31.34 -5.43
N GLU A 344 23.35 -31.07 -4.27
CA GLU A 344 22.45 -29.95 -4.02
C GLU A 344 22.89 -29.18 -2.77
N PHE A 345 23.04 -27.86 -2.89
CA PHE A 345 23.28 -26.94 -1.78
C PHE A 345 22.03 -26.10 -1.52
N ASN A 346 21.44 -26.25 -0.33
CA ASN A 346 20.23 -25.53 0.04
C ASN A 346 20.52 -24.49 1.11
N PHE A 347 20.08 -23.26 0.87
CA PHE A 347 20.07 -22.16 1.83
C PHE A 347 18.65 -21.99 2.35
N THR A 348 18.36 -22.54 3.52
CA THR A 348 17.04 -22.37 4.15
C THR A 348 16.97 -21.04 4.86
N PHE A 349 15.86 -20.33 4.69
CA PHE A 349 15.59 -19.04 5.34
C PHE A 349 14.18 -19.05 5.94
N CYS A 350 14.02 -18.40 7.09
CA CYS A 350 12.73 -18.25 7.76
C CYS A 350 12.34 -16.76 7.90
N THR A 351 13.31 -15.86 7.87
CA THR A 351 13.11 -14.43 8.08
C THR A 351 13.76 -13.59 6.97
N VAL A 352 13.31 -12.35 6.86
CA VAL A 352 13.92 -11.33 6.00
C VAL A 352 15.38 -11.09 6.40
N ASP A 353 15.69 -11.13 7.70
CA ASP A 353 17.04 -10.95 8.23
C ASP A 353 17.98 -12.08 7.78
N ASP A 354 17.52 -13.34 7.73
CA ASP A 354 18.32 -14.48 7.22
C ASP A 354 18.81 -14.23 5.77
N LEU A 355 17.95 -13.63 4.94
CA LEU A 355 18.27 -13.30 3.55
C LEU A 355 19.15 -12.04 3.41
N ILE A 356 19.00 -11.08 4.32
CA ILE A 356 19.89 -9.90 4.40
C ILE A 356 21.30 -10.36 4.77
N GLU A 357 21.44 -11.18 5.82
CA GLU A 357 22.74 -11.70 6.26
C GLU A 357 23.43 -12.50 5.14
N LEU A 358 22.68 -13.36 4.43
CA LEU A 358 23.20 -14.09 3.28
C LEU A 358 23.65 -13.13 2.16
N LYS A 359 22.85 -12.11 1.84
CA LYS A 359 23.17 -11.12 0.80
C LYS A 359 24.42 -10.32 1.15
N GLU A 360 24.51 -9.79 2.36
CA GLU A 360 25.65 -9.01 2.85
C GLU A 360 26.93 -9.85 2.85
N PHE A 361 26.83 -11.11 3.27
CA PHE A 361 27.94 -12.05 3.18
C PHE A 361 28.42 -12.25 1.73
N LEU A 362 27.51 -12.47 0.79
CA LEU A 362 27.89 -12.61 -0.62
C LEU A 362 28.47 -11.33 -1.23
N LYS A 363 28.08 -10.14 -0.74
CA LYS A 363 28.62 -8.84 -1.18
C LYS A 363 29.98 -8.47 -0.57
N GLY A 364 30.42 -9.16 0.48
CA GLY A 364 31.78 -8.99 1.02
C GLY A 364 31.88 -8.81 2.53
N GLU A 365 30.79 -8.95 3.29
CA GLU A 365 30.82 -8.83 4.76
C GLU A 365 31.11 -10.18 5.44
N GLY A 366 31.98 -10.23 6.45
CA GLY A 366 32.28 -11.44 7.25
C GLY A 366 33.05 -12.57 6.53
N ASP A 367 33.76 -13.44 7.25
CA ASP A 367 34.63 -14.46 6.62
C ASP A 367 33.93 -15.80 6.35
N CYS A 368 32.86 -16.10 7.09
CA CYS A 368 32.08 -17.32 6.97
C CYS A 368 30.59 -17.08 7.25
N PHE A 369 29.73 -17.86 6.59
CA PHE A 369 28.29 -17.89 6.82
C PHE A 369 27.82 -19.35 6.97
N SER A 370 27.20 -19.68 8.10
CA SER A 370 26.74 -21.05 8.43
C SER A 370 25.24 -21.15 8.67
N GLY A 371 24.47 -20.08 8.40
CA GLY A 371 23.02 -20.05 8.59
C GLY A 371 22.32 -20.91 7.54
N GLY A 372 21.53 -21.90 7.96
CA GLY A 372 20.57 -22.60 7.09
C GLY A 372 21.16 -23.42 5.92
N VAL A 373 22.48 -23.58 5.82
CA VAL A 373 23.12 -24.31 4.71
C VAL A 373 22.96 -25.82 4.91
N ARG A 374 22.40 -26.52 3.91
CA ARG A 374 22.30 -27.98 3.86
C ARG A 374 22.88 -28.49 2.55
N VAL A 375 23.43 -29.71 2.57
CA VAL A 375 23.99 -30.36 1.37
C VAL A 375 23.41 -31.75 1.22
N PHE A 376 23.00 -32.08 -0.01
CA PHE A 376 22.49 -33.39 -0.39
C PHE A 376 23.40 -34.01 -1.45
N ASP A 377 23.69 -35.31 -1.34
CA ASP A 377 24.42 -36.09 -2.34
C ASP A 377 23.49 -37.14 -2.95
N HIS A 378 23.04 -36.86 -4.18
CA HIS A 378 22.10 -37.70 -4.91
C HIS A 378 22.73 -39.02 -5.39
N THR A 379 24.05 -39.20 -5.27
CA THR A 379 24.73 -40.46 -5.62
C THR A 379 24.56 -41.55 -4.56
N SER A 380 24.15 -41.17 -3.34
CA SER A 380 23.84 -42.10 -2.28
C SER A 380 22.34 -42.40 -2.26
N ASP A 381 21.92 -43.66 -2.11
CA ASP A 381 20.50 -44.06 -1.92
C ASP A 381 19.88 -43.51 -0.61
N ARG A 382 20.50 -42.50 0.02
CA ARG A 382 20.09 -41.89 1.29
C ARG A 382 19.68 -40.43 1.06
N PHE A 383 18.37 -40.19 1.02
CA PHE A 383 17.74 -38.87 1.11
C PHE A 383 17.77 -38.30 2.55
N ASP A 384 18.84 -38.53 3.32
CA ASP A 384 18.93 -37.97 4.67
C ASP A 384 19.74 -36.66 4.63
N PRO A 385 19.15 -35.50 4.99
CA PRO A 385 19.90 -34.27 5.11
C PRO A 385 21.00 -34.47 6.16
N VAL A 386 22.26 -34.32 5.75
CA VAL A 386 23.38 -34.37 6.70
C VAL A 386 23.39 -33.05 7.46
N VAL A 387 22.56 -32.94 8.51
CA VAL A 387 22.67 -31.88 9.52
C VAL A 387 23.86 -32.22 10.42
N ALA A 388 25.06 -32.22 9.84
CA ALA A 388 26.28 -32.35 10.62
C ALA A 388 26.54 -31.01 11.31
N LYS A 389 26.61 -31.03 12.64
CA LYS A 389 26.99 -29.89 13.49
C LYS A 389 28.39 -29.35 13.22
N ASP A 390 29.15 -29.95 12.32
CA ASP A 390 30.52 -29.56 12.00
C ASP A 390 30.71 -29.57 10.46
N LEU A 391 31.07 -28.40 9.91
CA LEU A 391 31.68 -28.18 8.58
C LEU A 391 30.77 -28.07 7.35
N VAL A 392 29.60 -27.45 7.49
CA VAL A 392 28.80 -26.97 6.33
C VAL A 392 28.64 -25.45 6.40
N GLY A 393 29.07 -24.74 5.37
CA GLY A 393 28.93 -23.29 5.31
C GLY A 393 29.56 -22.66 4.08
N LEU A 394 29.25 -21.39 3.86
CA LEU A 394 29.92 -20.54 2.90
C LEU A 394 31.18 -19.94 3.53
N VAL A 395 32.31 -20.04 2.84
CA VAL A 395 33.59 -19.51 3.30
C VAL A 395 34.15 -18.63 2.19
N ARG A 396 34.57 -17.41 2.54
CA ARG A 396 35.24 -16.55 1.56
C ARG A 396 36.67 -17.02 1.34
N GLN A 397 37.04 -17.24 0.08
CA GLN A 397 38.39 -17.67 -0.31
C GLN A 397 38.94 -16.73 -1.38
N GLY A 398 39.59 -15.65 -0.92
CA GLY A 398 40.16 -14.67 -1.84
C GLY A 398 39.09 -13.93 -2.64
N ASP A 399 38.96 -14.26 -3.93
CA ASP A 399 38.08 -13.60 -4.92
C ASP A 399 36.74 -14.32 -5.15
N HIS A 400 36.50 -15.44 -4.49
CA HIS A 400 35.26 -16.21 -4.61
C HIS A 400 34.74 -16.66 -3.24
N VAL A 401 33.48 -17.11 -3.24
CA VAL A 401 32.85 -17.76 -2.09
C VAL A 401 32.81 -19.26 -2.37
N ALA A 402 33.19 -20.07 -1.39
CA ALA A 402 33.16 -21.51 -1.48
C ALA A 402 32.05 -22.06 -0.57
N ALA A 403 31.09 -22.80 -1.13
CA ALA A 403 30.17 -23.59 -0.33
C ALA A 403 30.84 -24.94 -0.03
N VAL A 404 31.24 -25.13 1.23
CA VAL A 404 32.08 -26.27 1.64
C VAL A 404 31.25 -27.26 2.44
N TYR A 405 31.37 -28.53 2.07
CA TYR A 405 30.91 -29.67 2.85
C TYR A 405 32.07 -30.64 3.07
N LYS A 406 32.34 -30.96 4.33
CA LYS A 406 33.33 -31.98 4.70
C LYS A 406 32.65 -33.11 5.47
N GLY A 407 32.20 -34.11 4.74
CA GLY A 407 31.60 -35.32 5.30
C GLY A 407 32.64 -36.40 5.60
N HIS A 408 32.18 -37.44 6.30
CA HIS A 408 32.99 -38.65 6.51
C HIS A 408 33.15 -39.50 5.24
N GLU A 409 32.22 -39.39 4.29
CA GLU A 409 32.17 -40.22 3.09
C GLU A 409 32.73 -39.53 1.85
N PHE A 410 32.58 -38.20 1.74
CA PHE A 410 33.12 -37.38 0.66
C PHE A 410 33.32 -35.93 1.11
N GLU A 411 34.19 -35.20 0.41
CA GLU A 411 34.32 -33.75 0.55
C GLU A 411 33.91 -33.06 -0.76
N VAL A 412 33.10 -32.01 -0.66
CA VAL A 412 32.75 -31.17 -1.80
C VAL A 412 32.90 -29.69 -1.50
N GLU A 413 33.38 -28.94 -2.48
CA GLU A 413 33.50 -27.49 -2.47
C GLU A 413 32.90 -26.92 -3.76
N LEU A 414 31.78 -26.21 -3.67
CA LEU A 414 31.19 -25.48 -4.80
C LEU A 414 31.75 -24.05 -4.84
N ILE A 415 32.26 -23.63 -5.99
CA ILE A 415 32.89 -22.32 -6.18
C ILE A 415 31.87 -21.35 -6.78
N LEU A 416 31.52 -20.32 -6.00
CA LEU A 416 30.68 -19.19 -6.38
C LEU A 416 31.59 -17.99 -6.69
N ASP A 417 31.91 -17.83 -7.97
CA ASP A 417 32.65 -16.67 -8.46
C ASP A 417 31.78 -15.40 -8.52
N SER A 418 32.37 -14.27 -8.93
CA SER A 418 31.64 -13.00 -9.01
C SER A 418 30.42 -13.05 -9.95
N ALA A 419 30.46 -13.87 -11.00
CA ALA A 419 29.35 -14.01 -11.94
C ALA A 419 28.21 -14.83 -11.31
N ALA A 420 28.56 -15.94 -10.64
CA ALA A 420 27.60 -16.74 -9.87
C ALA A 420 26.94 -15.90 -8.77
N ILE A 421 27.73 -15.14 -8.01
CA ILE A 421 27.23 -14.24 -6.96
C ILE A 421 26.30 -13.18 -7.57
N SER A 422 26.69 -12.53 -8.66
CA SER A 422 25.83 -11.54 -9.32
C SER A 422 24.49 -12.10 -9.81
N THR A 423 24.41 -13.42 -10.03
CA THR A 423 23.18 -14.11 -10.40
C THR A 423 22.36 -14.55 -9.18
N LEU A 424 23.02 -14.89 -8.06
CA LEU A 424 22.36 -15.26 -6.81
C LEU A 424 21.73 -14.08 -6.08
N ILE A 425 22.33 -12.89 -6.16
CA ILE A 425 21.84 -11.70 -5.45
C ILE A 425 20.37 -11.36 -5.84
N PRO A 426 20.01 -11.29 -7.14
CA PRO A 426 18.62 -11.12 -7.53
C PRO A 426 17.68 -12.22 -7.00
N VAL A 427 18.12 -13.48 -7.00
CA VAL A 427 17.31 -14.61 -6.49
C VAL A 427 17.01 -14.44 -5.00
N ILE A 428 18.04 -14.08 -4.20
CA ILE A 428 17.91 -13.83 -2.76
C ILE A 428 16.95 -12.67 -2.49
N ASP A 429 17.08 -11.58 -3.24
CA ASP A 429 16.17 -10.46 -3.12
C ASP A 429 14.72 -10.84 -3.49
N THR A 430 14.51 -11.78 -4.44
CA THR A 430 13.15 -12.27 -4.76
C THR A 430 12.53 -13.04 -3.63
N GLN A 431 13.30 -13.92 -3.03
CA GLN A 431 12.82 -14.64 -1.86
C GLN A 431 12.55 -13.67 -0.69
N ARG A 432 13.33 -12.59 -0.56
CA ARG A 432 13.12 -11.56 0.46
C ARG A 432 11.82 -10.82 0.24
N PHE A 433 11.53 -10.45 -1.00
CA PHE A 433 10.27 -9.82 -1.38
C PHE A 433 9.07 -10.73 -1.12
N LEU A 434 9.13 -12.00 -1.54
CA LEU A 434 8.05 -12.96 -1.32
C LEU A 434 7.75 -13.15 0.16
N LEU A 435 8.78 -13.29 1.02
CA LEU A 435 8.63 -13.35 2.48
C LEU A 435 7.92 -12.12 3.05
N LEU A 436 8.28 -10.92 2.57
CA LEU A 436 7.65 -9.68 3.00
C LEU A 436 6.17 -9.62 2.56
N CYS A 437 5.85 -10.09 1.35
CA CYS A 437 4.48 -10.15 0.85
C CYS A 437 3.60 -11.16 1.60
N ASP A 438 4.15 -12.33 1.94
CA ASP A 438 3.39 -13.34 2.69
C ASP A 438 3.17 -12.93 4.14
N SER A 439 4.15 -12.24 4.75
CA SER A 439 3.97 -11.59 6.06
C SER A 439 2.79 -10.60 6.05
N TYR A 440 2.63 -9.87 4.94
CA TYR A 440 1.48 -8.98 4.70
C TYR A 440 0.15 -9.75 4.64
N ARG A 441 0.08 -10.85 3.88
CA ARG A 441 -1.13 -11.68 3.78
C ARG A 441 -1.56 -12.23 5.13
N MET A 442 -0.59 -12.72 5.93
CA MET A 442 -0.86 -13.28 7.26
C MET A 442 -1.29 -12.20 8.27
N LEU A 443 -0.75 -10.98 8.16
CA LEU A 443 -1.20 -9.83 8.96
C LEU A 443 -2.60 -9.36 8.56
N ASP A 444 -2.92 -9.29 7.26
CA ASP A 444 -4.27 -8.96 6.77
C ASP A 444 -5.30 -10.02 7.24
N GLU A 445 -4.95 -11.31 7.19
CA GLU A 445 -5.78 -12.39 7.73
C GLU A 445 -5.96 -12.26 9.25
N PHE A 446 -4.90 -11.90 9.99
CA PHE A 446 -4.94 -11.66 11.44
C PHE A 446 -5.82 -10.45 11.80
N TYR A 447 -5.72 -9.34 11.06
CA TYR A 447 -6.54 -8.14 11.27
C TYR A 447 -7.99 -8.37 10.87
N ALA A 448 -8.26 -9.11 9.79
CA ALA A 448 -9.61 -9.55 9.44
C ALA A 448 -10.20 -10.45 10.54
N MET A 449 -9.37 -11.27 11.20
CA MET A 449 -9.77 -12.05 12.38
C MET A 449 -10.05 -11.15 13.59
N GLN A 450 -9.20 -10.17 13.88
CA GLN A 450 -9.38 -9.19 14.97
C GLN A 450 -10.62 -8.34 14.77
N GLU A 451 -10.89 -7.88 13.55
CA GLU A 451 -12.07 -7.11 13.19
C GLU A 451 -13.34 -7.96 13.31
N LYS A 452 -13.30 -9.23 12.86
CA LYS A 452 -14.38 -10.20 13.09
C LYS A 452 -14.60 -10.46 14.58
N VAL A 453 -13.54 -10.59 15.38
CA VAL A 453 -13.62 -10.76 16.84
C VAL A 453 -14.18 -9.51 17.53
N SER A 454 -13.86 -8.32 17.03
CA SER A 454 -14.37 -7.03 17.52
C SER A 454 -15.84 -6.84 17.16
N LYS A 455 -16.23 -7.18 15.92
CA LYS A 455 -17.63 -7.25 15.47
C LYS A 455 -18.43 -8.26 16.31
N LEU A 456 -17.89 -9.47 16.55
CA LEU A 456 -18.46 -10.50 17.44
C LEU A 456 -18.68 -10.04 18.89
N ARG A 457 -17.86 -9.14 19.42
CA ARG A 457 -18.10 -8.52 20.75
C ARG A 457 -19.17 -7.43 20.73
N GLY A 458 -19.39 -6.77 19.59
CA GLY A 458 -20.51 -5.85 19.37
C GLY A 458 -21.87 -6.54 19.29
N PHE A 459 -21.92 -7.86 19.02
CA PHE A 459 -23.15 -8.65 18.88
C PHE A 459 -23.83 -9.06 20.20
N VAL A 460 -23.52 -8.47 21.36
CA VAL A 460 -24.35 -8.65 22.58
C VAL A 460 -25.69 -7.90 22.46
N GLU A 461 -25.92 -7.08 21.43
CA GLU A 461 -27.24 -6.52 21.11
C GLU A 461 -27.75 -6.92 19.71
N SER A 462 -28.20 -8.17 19.61
CA SER A 462 -29.23 -8.73 18.69
C SER A 462 -29.00 -8.79 17.16
N PRO A 463 -29.71 -9.72 16.45
CA PRO A 463 -29.18 -10.41 15.27
C PRO A 463 -29.98 -10.20 13.97
N ALA A 464 -29.31 -10.30 12.81
CA ALA A 464 -29.86 -10.69 11.49
C ALA A 464 -28.67 -10.83 10.52
N LEU A 465 -28.31 -11.98 9.97
CA LEU A 465 -28.93 -12.84 8.94
C LEU A 465 -27.89 -12.94 7.80
N GLU A 466 -27.28 -14.12 7.66
CA GLU A 466 -26.40 -14.49 6.55
C GLU A 466 -27.23 -14.64 5.26
N GLU A 467 -26.78 -14.07 4.15
CA GLU A 467 -27.22 -14.46 2.80
C GLU A 467 -26.04 -15.02 2.01
N GLU A 468 -26.27 -16.21 1.47
CA GLU A 468 -25.35 -17.01 0.66
C GLU A 468 -25.20 -16.41 -0.75
N THR A 469 -23.96 -16.40 -1.27
CA THR A 469 -23.64 -16.16 -2.67
C THR A 469 -24.01 -17.36 -3.56
N PRO A 470 -24.56 -17.13 -4.77
CA PRO A 470 -24.38 -18.08 -5.86
C PRO A 470 -23.75 -17.42 -7.10
N GLU A 471 -22.62 -17.98 -7.54
CA GLU A 471 -22.09 -17.83 -8.90
C GLU A 471 -23.08 -18.46 -9.90
N SER A 472 -23.56 -17.70 -10.89
CA SER A 472 -24.06 -18.29 -12.15
C SER A 472 -23.88 -17.32 -13.31
N GLU A 473 -23.37 -17.81 -14.44
CA GLU A 473 -23.21 -17.05 -15.68
C GLU A 473 -24.59 -16.59 -16.21
N CYS A 474 -24.75 -15.30 -16.45
CA CYS A 474 -25.97 -14.68 -16.97
C CYS A 474 -26.24 -15.01 -18.46
N ASP A 475 -27.39 -15.62 -18.76
CA ASP A 475 -27.89 -15.97 -20.11
C ASP A 475 -28.59 -14.82 -20.88
N HIS A 476 -28.49 -13.58 -20.41
CA HIS A 476 -29.22 -12.44 -21.00
C HIS A 476 -28.53 -11.79 -22.21
N GLU A 477 -29.23 -10.90 -22.90
CA GLU A 477 -28.69 -10.09 -23.99
C GLU A 477 -27.67 -9.05 -23.48
N PHE A 478 -26.58 -8.86 -24.22
CA PHE A 478 -25.49 -7.94 -23.86
C PHE A 478 -25.35 -6.83 -24.90
N GLU A 479 -25.22 -5.58 -24.45
CA GLU A 479 -24.98 -4.40 -25.28
C GLU A 479 -23.53 -3.91 -25.17
N LEU A 480 -23.03 -3.25 -26.20
CA LEU A 480 -21.65 -2.77 -26.24
C LEU A 480 -21.46 -1.61 -25.25
N LEU A 481 -20.63 -1.81 -24.21
CA LEU A 481 -20.32 -0.79 -23.22
C LEU A 481 -19.10 0.04 -23.64
N LYS A 482 -18.02 -0.61 -24.07
CA LYS A 482 -16.78 0.06 -24.48
C LYS A 482 -15.94 -0.83 -25.38
N THR A 483 -15.34 -0.25 -26.41
CA THR A 483 -14.38 -0.94 -27.28
C THR A 483 -12.98 -0.43 -27.00
N HIS A 484 -12.06 -1.35 -26.69
CA HIS A 484 -10.63 -1.07 -26.57
C HIS A 484 -9.86 -1.70 -27.75
N LYS A 485 -8.58 -1.38 -27.93
CA LYS A 485 -7.75 -1.88 -29.04
C LYS A 485 -7.57 -3.41 -29.09
N LYS A 486 -7.93 -4.16 -28.04
CA LYS A 486 -7.69 -5.62 -27.92
C LYS A 486 -8.91 -6.43 -27.44
N TYR A 487 -9.96 -5.76 -26.97
CA TYR A 487 -11.16 -6.43 -26.50
C TYR A 487 -12.33 -5.46 -26.48
N THR A 488 -13.50 -6.06 -26.43
CA THR A 488 -14.78 -5.38 -26.45
C THR A 488 -15.54 -5.79 -25.20
N VAL A 489 -15.94 -4.81 -24.40
CA VAL A 489 -16.71 -5.06 -23.18
C VAL A 489 -18.18 -4.87 -23.49
N HIS A 490 -18.96 -5.90 -23.18
CA HIS A 490 -20.40 -5.87 -23.29
C HIS A 490 -21.02 -5.90 -21.90
N LYS A 491 -22.10 -5.16 -21.68
CA LYS A 491 -22.87 -5.11 -20.43
C LYS A 491 -24.24 -5.73 -20.67
N CYS A 492 -24.68 -6.60 -19.77
CA CYS A 492 -26.00 -7.17 -19.81
C CYS A 492 -27.03 -6.06 -19.61
N VAL A 493 -27.97 -5.94 -20.55
CA VAL A 493 -28.97 -4.86 -20.53
C VAL A 493 -29.98 -4.99 -19.37
N LYS A 494 -30.01 -6.15 -18.69
CA LYS A 494 -30.97 -6.45 -17.62
C LYS A 494 -30.37 -6.53 -16.23
N CYS A 495 -29.28 -7.27 -16.03
CA CYS A 495 -28.67 -7.44 -14.70
C CYS A 495 -27.38 -6.63 -14.52
N GLY A 496 -26.88 -5.98 -15.58
CA GLY A 496 -25.69 -5.14 -15.49
C GLY A 496 -24.36 -5.89 -15.42
N GLU A 497 -24.36 -7.24 -15.41
CA GLU A 497 -23.14 -8.04 -15.50
C GLU A 497 -22.37 -7.73 -16.78
N THR A 498 -21.04 -7.67 -16.69
CA THR A 498 -20.19 -7.36 -17.84
C THR A 498 -19.46 -8.59 -18.34
N LYS A 499 -19.50 -8.82 -19.65
CA LYS A 499 -18.79 -9.87 -20.36
C LYS A 499 -17.75 -9.25 -21.28
N LYS A 500 -16.52 -9.79 -21.28
CA LYS A 500 -15.43 -9.32 -22.14
C LYS A 500 -15.19 -10.31 -23.27
N GLU A 501 -15.23 -9.83 -24.52
CA GLU A 501 -14.82 -10.60 -25.70
C GLU A 501 -13.51 -10.04 -26.25
N PHE A 502 -12.49 -10.90 -26.29
CA PHE A 502 -11.16 -10.56 -26.78
C PHE A 502 -11.10 -10.66 -28.31
N SER A 503 -10.39 -9.72 -28.95
CA SER A 503 -10.24 -9.62 -30.41
C SER A 503 -9.20 -10.59 -30.97
#